data_AF-A0A7Y7SSL2-F1
#
_entry.id   AF-A0A7Y7SSL2-F1
#
_cell.length_a   1.000
_cell.length_b   1.000
_cell.length_c   1.000
_cell.angle_alpha   90.00
_cell.angle_beta   90.00
_cell.angle_gamma   90.00
#
_symmetry.space_group_name_H-M   'P 1'
#
loop_
_entity.id
_entity.type
_entity.pdbx_description
1 polymer ?
#
loop_
_entity_poly.entity_id
_entity_poly.type
_entity_poly.pdbx_seq_one_letter_code
_entity_poly.pdbx_strand_id
1 'polypeptide(L)'
;MKIIHSAFIEKNRADIDTCIANFDISLKNYQTFTPMMLGIKGDDSNKIHIKGETIPAGIELIFTEKAKNCNVVINDNFTGRANKFSLKNESNFLYLGENLNINKVSAVALGLGDAILIGDGVSVTADNSWSTGFNSGMSDNGLIVGDHCLIASEVVIRPADGHIVFDTKTGKQTNVSHSPIIIEPYCWLSQRCAILKNVKIGACSIISFAAVVTKSCARFSCMAGIPGKAFPLDGKMWLRGRGKEAKQIQEHYLKKFGEQ
;
A
#
# COMPACT_ATOMS: atom_id res chain seq x y z
N MET A 1 -6.00 7.54 25.62
CA MET A 1 -5.42 7.89 24.31
C MET A 1 -6.37 7.38 23.25
N LYS A 2 -6.79 8.19 22.26
CA LYS A 2 -7.67 7.70 21.18
C LYS A 2 -6.82 6.95 20.17
N ILE A 3 -7.08 5.68 19.94
CA ILE A 3 -6.39 4.85 18.94
C ILE A 3 -7.39 4.53 17.84
N ILE A 4 -6.95 4.55 16.58
CA ILE A 4 -7.79 4.07 15.48
C ILE A 4 -7.92 2.54 15.60
N HIS A 5 -9.15 2.04 15.62
CA HIS A 5 -9.42 0.60 15.57
C HIS A 5 -9.71 0.16 14.13
N SER A 6 -9.11 -0.94 13.71
CA SER A 6 -9.32 -1.55 12.39
C SER A 6 -9.00 -3.04 12.47
N ALA A 7 -9.95 -3.88 12.07
CA ALA A 7 -9.75 -5.34 12.01
C ALA A 7 -8.61 -5.71 11.05
N PHE A 8 -8.44 -4.97 9.96
CA PHE A 8 -7.30 -5.12 9.06
C PHE A 8 -5.97 -4.92 9.80
N ILE A 9 -5.82 -3.86 10.58
CA ILE A 9 -4.58 -3.56 11.31
C ILE A 9 -4.27 -4.66 12.31
N GLU A 10 -5.27 -5.08 13.08
CA GLU A 10 -5.12 -6.11 14.11
C GLU A 10 -4.71 -7.45 13.50
N LYS A 11 -5.37 -7.87 12.40
CA LYS A 11 -5.08 -9.12 11.70
C LYS A 11 -3.69 -9.15 11.04
N ASN A 12 -3.23 -8.00 10.54
CA ASN A 12 -1.98 -7.91 9.77
C ASN A 12 -0.84 -7.23 10.55
N ARG A 13 -0.94 -7.17 11.88
CA ARG A 13 -0.01 -6.39 12.72
C ARG A 13 1.46 -6.74 12.52
N ALA A 14 1.78 -8.03 12.43
CA ALA A 14 3.16 -8.49 12.23
C ALA A 14 3.75 -8.06 10.87
N ASP A 15 2.94 -8.07 9.81
CA ASP A 15 3.35 -7.59 8.49
C ASP A 15 3.50 -6.06 8.49
N ILE A 16 2.61 -5.34 9.17
CA ILE A 16 2.70 -3.88 9.35
C ILE A 16 3.99 -3.52 10.10
N ASP A 17 4.29 -4.15 11.24
CA ASP A 17 5.50 -3.88 12.02
C ASP A 17 6.78 -4.23 11.24
N THR A 18 6.70 -5.21 10.32
CA THR A 18 7.81 -5.53 9.41
C THR A 18 7.98 -4.46 8.33
N CYS A 19 6.86 -3.94 7.80
CA CYS A 19 6.84 -3.07 6.63
C CYS A 19 6.99 -1.58 6.94
N ILE A 20 6.45 -1.10 8.06
CA ILE A 20 6.34 0.32 8.38
C ILE A 20 6.91 0.54 9.78
N ALA A 21 8.16 0.98 9.85
CA ALA A 21 8.90 1.07 11.11
C ALA A 21 8.26 2.02 12.12
N ASN A 22 7.69 3.13 11.64
CA ASN A 22 7.10 4.18 12.48
C ASN A 22 5.56 4.21 12.40
N PHE A 23 4.93 3.04 12.27
CA PHE A 23 3.47 2.97 12.16
C PHE A 23 2.76 3.52 13.41
N ASP A 24 2.20 4.72 13.29
CA ASP A 24 1.55 5.45 14.39
C ASP A 24 0.07 5.74 14.10
N ILE A 25 -0.78 5.18 14.96
CA ILE A 25 -2.25 5.38 14.98
C ILE A 25 -2.74 5.87 16.36
N SER A 26 -1.83 6.37 17.20
CA SER A 26 -2.11 6.82 18.56
C SER A 26 -2.84 8.16 18.66
N LEU A 27 -3.04 8.83 17.52
CA LEU A 27 -3.69 10.14 17.32
C LEU A 27 -3.21 11.28 18.23
N LYS A 28 -2.15 11.07 19.02
CA LYS A 28 -1.68 12.03 20.03
C LYS A 28 -1.17 13.32 19.40
N ASN A 29 -0.53 13.20 18.24
CA ASN A 29 0.12 14.30 17.53
C ASN A 29 -0.64 14.68 16.24
N TYR A 30 -1.92 14.31 16.13
CA TYR A 30 -2.71 14.53 14.92
C TYR A 30 -3.86 15.50 15.19
N GLN A 31 -4.08 16.42 14.26
CA GLN A 31 -5.35 17.13 14.16
C GLN A 31 -6.34 16.25 13.42
N THR A 32 -7.58 16.18 13.90
CA THR A 32 -8.63 15.36 13.31
C THR A 32 -9.71 16.23 12.71
N PHE A 33 -10.02 15.98 11.45
CA PHE A 33 -11.00 16.71 10.67
C PHE A 33 -12.09 15.77 10.13
N THR A 34 -13.26 16.33 9.85
CA THR A 34 -14.26 15.70 8.98
C THR A 34 -14.13 16.21 7.54
N PRO A 35 -14.72 15.53 6.55
CA PRO A 35 -14.83 16.07 5.19
C PRO A 35 -15.36 17.52 5.13
N MET A 36 -16.42 17.83 5.88
CA MET A 36 -16.98 19.19 5.92
C MET A 36 -15.99 20.23 6.43
N MET A 37 -15.22 19.92 7.48
CA MET A 37 -14.20 20.83 8.04
C MET A 37 -13.09 21.19 7.04
N LEU A 38 -12.77 20.26 6.12
CA LEU A 38 -11.76 20.44 5.07
C LEU A 38 -12.37 20.93 3.75
N GLY A 39 -13.68 21.20 3.71
CA GLY A 39 -14.38 21.65 2.50
C GLY A 39 -14.43 20.61 1.37
N ILE A 40 -14.30 19.31 1.69
CA ILE A 40 -14.36 18.22 0.71
C ILE A 40 -15.66 17.44 0.84
N LYS A 41 -16.10 16.79 -0.25
CA LYS A 41 -17.31 15.96 -0.25
C LYS A 41 -17.06 14.65 0.52
N GLY A 42 -17.96 14.32 1.45
CA GLY A 42 -17.95 13.05 2.18
C GLY A 42 -18.88 13.10 3.38
N ASP A 43 -19.21 11.94 3.94
CA ASP A 43 -19.96 11.83 5.20
C ASP A 43 -19.05 12.18 6.40
N ASP A 44 -19.55 12.95 7.36
CA ASP A 44 -18.77 13.43 8.52
C ASP A 44 -18.41 12.35 9.56
N SER A 45 -18.93 11.13 9.40
CA SER A 45 -18.43 9.95 10.10
C SER A 45 -17.00 9.58 9.69
N ASN A 46 -16.57 9.94 8.48
CA ASN A 46 -15.19 9.76 8.05
C ASN A 46 -14.27 10.74 8.79
N LYS A 47 -13.07 10.28 9.13
CA LYS A 47 -12.07 11.07 9.86
C LYS A 47 -10.77 11.15 9.08
N ILE A 48 -10.23 12.36 8.99
CA ILE A 48 -8.95 12.66 8.37
C ILE A 48 -8.03 13.17 9.48
N HIS A 49 -6.96 12.45 9.75
CA HIS A 49 -5.98 12.73 10.78
C HIS A 49 -4.69 13.21 10.12
N ILE A 50 -4.27 14.43 10.42
CA ILE A 50 -3.14 15.09 9.76
C ILE A 50 -2.14 15.57 10.81
N LYS A 51 -0.85 15.26 10.62
CA LYS A 51 0.25 15.99 11.29
C LYS A 51 0.43 17.33 10.56
N GLY A 52 -0.45 18.29 10.85
CA GLY A 52 -0.56 19.54 10.12
C GLY A 52 -1.98 20.09 10.14
N GLU A 53 -2.22 21.17 9.41
CA GLU A 53 -3.50 21.89 9.43
C GLU A 53 -4.38 21.63 8.20
N THR A 54 -3.79 21.16 7.09
CA THR A 54 -4.48 20.99 5.81
C THR A 54 -4.02 19.72 5.09
N ILE A 55 -4.83 19.23 4.14
CA ILE A 55 -4.41 18.14 3.25
C ILE A 55 -3.24 18.66 2.39
N PRO A 56 -2.07 17.98 2.38
CA PRO A 56 -0.94 18.38 1.56
C PRO A 56 -1.30 18.52 0.06
N ALA A 57 -0.71 19.52 -0.59
CA ALA A 57 -0.89 19.72 -2.02
C ALA A 57 -0.50 18.46 -2.81
N GLY A 58 -1.30 18.14 -3.83
CA GLY A 58 -1.08 16.95 -4.65
C GLY A 58 -1.78 15.68 -4.16
N ILE A 59 -2.52 15.75 -3.04
CA ILE A 59 -3.43 14.70 -2.56
C ILE A 59 -4.89 15.12 -2.83
N GLU A 60 -5.63 14.27 -3.51
CA GLU A 60 -7.09 14.34 -3.65
C GLU A 60 -7.70 13.17 -2.87
N LEU A 61 -8.44 13.47 -1.80
CA LEU A 61 -9.22 12.47 -1.06
C LEU A 61 -10.65 12.43 -1.61
N ILE A 62 -11.13 11.23 -1.95
CA ILE A 62 -12.46 11.03 -2.55
C ILE A 62 -13.25 10.05 -1.69
N PHE A 63 -14.22 10.55 -0.95
CA PHE A 63 -15.20 9.73 -0.25
C PHE A 63 -16.44 9.56 -1.13
N THR A 64 -16.78 8.33 -1.48
CA THR A 64 -18.05 8.06 -2.19
C THR A 64 -19.26 8.17 -1.26
N GLU A 65 -20.48 8.16 -1.79
CA GLU A 65 -21.71 8.25 -0.99
C GLU A 65 -21.83 7.17 0.10
N LYS A 66 -21.32 5.96 -0.18
CA LYS A 66 -21.30 4.85 0.79
C LYS A 66 -20.11 4.88 1.74
N ALA A 67 -19.20 5.84 1.56
CA ALA A 67 -18.01 5.95 2.39
C ALA A 67 -18.37 6.50 3.76
N LYS A 68 -18.38 5.62 4.77
CA LYS A 68 -18.69 5.99 6.17
C LYS A 68 -17.70 5.35 7.11
N ASN A 69 -17.46 6.01 8.25
CA ASN A 69 -16.52 5.54 9.28
C ASN A 69 -15.11 5.21 8.76
N CYS A 70 -14.72 5.75 7.59
CA CYS A 70 -13.39 5.55 7.05
C CYS A 70 -12.39 6.45 7.79
N ASN A 71 -11.17 5.98 7.94
CA ASN A 71 -10.10 6.73 8.59
C ASN A 71 -8.96 6.96 7.60
N VAL A 72 -8.46 8.19 7.54
CA VAL A 72 -7.29 8.58 6.75
C VAL A 72 -6.24 9.14 7.69
N VAL A 73 -5.01 8.66 7.61
CA VAL A 73 -3.86 9.18 8.35
C VAL A 73 -2.84 9.73 7.36
N ILE A 74 -2.45 10.99 7.53
CA ILE A 74 -1.46 11.67 6.71
C ILE A 74 -0.35 12.19 7.62
N ASN A 75 0.85 11.66 7.43
CA ASN A 75 2.05 12.10 8.13
C ASN A 75 2.80 13.22 7.39
N ASP A 76 3.89 13.68 7.98
CA ASP A 76 4.67 14.83 7.53
C ASP A 76 5.42 14.59 6.20
N ASN A 77 5.83 15.70 5.58
CA ASN A 77 6.75 15.73 4.44
C ASN A 77 6.25 15.00 3.18
N PHE A 78 4.96 15.11 2.90
CA PHE A 78 4.41 14.69 1.62
C PHE A 78 4.89 15.60 0.48
N THR A 79 5.40 14.99 -0.58
CA THR A 79 5.73 15.66 -1.84
C THR A 79 5.18 14.89 -3.04
N GLY A 80 4.88 15.61 -4.11
CA GLY A 80 4.41 15.03 -5.37
C GLY A 80 3.10 15.65 -5.85
N ARG A 81 2.47 15.02 -6.83
CA ARG A 81 1.30 15.61 -7.52
C ARG A 81 0.30 14.61 -8.05
N ALA A 82 -0.95 15.07 -8.13
CA ALA A 82 -2.07 14.38 -8.79
C ALA A 82 -2.33 12.96 -8.25
N ASN A 83 -2.18 12.76 -6.94
CA ASN A 83 -2.48 11.51 -6.27
C ASN A 83 -3.95 11.51 -5.85
N LYS A 84 -4.68 10.45 -6.19
CA LYS A 84 -6.09 10.29 -5.90
C LYS A 84 -6.29 9.06 -5.02
N PHE A 85 -6.85 9.27 -3.85
CA PHE A 85 -7.19 8.20 -2.92
C PHE A 85 -8.70 8.17 -2.75
N SER A 86 -9.33 7.14 -3.30
CA SER A 86 -10.77 6.94 -3.18
C SER A 86 -11.09 5.88 -2.13
N LEU A 87 -11.86 6.29 -1.12
CA LEU A 87 -12.42 5.40 -0.13
C LEU A 87 -13.90 5.19 -0.47
N LYS A 88 -14.27 3.93 -0.67
CA LYS A 88 -15.65 3.48 -0.84
C LYS A 88 -16.11 2.74 0.42
N ASN A 89 -17.40 2.39 0.49
CA ASN A 89 -17.96 1.53 1.54
C ASN A 89 -17.51 1.90 2.97
N GLU A 90 -17.71 1.02 3.95
CA GLU A 90 -17.54 1.39 5.35
C GLU A 90 -16.20 0.94 5.91
N SER A 91 -15.69 1.71 6.88
CA SER A 91 -14.55 1.34 7.73
C SER A 91 -13.22 1.14 7.00
N ASN A 92 -13.08 1.70 5.79
CA ASN A 92 -11.82 1.63 5.04
C ASN A 92 -10.75 2.52 5.67
N PHE A 93 -9.49 2.10 5.54
CA PHE A 93 -8.35 2.76 6.16
C PHE A 93 -7.27 3.14 5.14
N LEU A 94 -6.84 4.39 5.16
CA LEU A 94 -5.71 4.88 4.38
C LEU A 94 -4.63 5.39 5.34
N TYR A 95 -3.40 4.90 5.19
CA TYR A 95 -2.25 5.40 5.92
C TYR A 95 -1.17 5.87 4.94
N LEU A 96 -0.78 7.13 5.06
CA LEU A 96 0.32 7.75 4.34
C LEU A 96 1.45 8.06 5.32
N GLY A 97 2.56 7.35 5.22
CA GLY A 97 3.77 7.52 6.02
C GLY A 97 4.48 8.85 5.79
N GLU A 98 5.61 9.02 6.45
CA GLU A 98 6.43 10.23 6.39
C GLU A 98 7.29 10.28 5.12
N ASN A 99 7.68 11.48 4.69
CA ASN A 99 8.67 11.69 3.62
C ASN A 99 8.30 11.06 2.27
N LEU A 100 7.01 10.99 1.95
CA LEU A 100 6.54 10.44 0.67
C LEU A 100 6.92 11.35 -0.51
N ASN A 101 7.33 10.72 -1.62
CA ASN A 101 7.47 11.39 -2.92
C ASN A 101 6.73 10.60 -3.99
N ILE A 102 5.41 10.79 -4.07
CA ILE A 102 4.53 9.98 -4.93
C ILE A 102 3.82 10.84 -5.96
N ASN A 103 3.79 10.36 -7.19
CA ASN A 103 3.21 11.09 -8.32
C ASN A 103 2.19 10.22 -9.02
N LYS A 104 0.98 10.77 -9.22
CA LYS A 104 -0.08 10.18 -10.03
C LYS A 104 -0.50 8.76 -9.61
N VAL A 105 -0.55 8.51 -8.30
CA VAL A 105 -1.16 7.28 -7.77
C VAL A 105 -2.67 7.42 -7.80
N SER A 106 -3.36 6.49 -8.47
CA SER A 106 -4.81 6.30 -8.32
C SER A 106 -5.05 5.06 -7.47
N ALA A 107 -5.35 5.27 -6.19
CA ALA A 107 -5.58 4.21 -5.22
C ALA A 107 -7.06 4.16 -4.80
N VAL A 108 -7.64 2.96 -4.77
CA VAL A 108 -9.04 2.75 -4.38
C VAL A 108 -9.14 1.67 -3.31
N ALA A 109 -9.59 2.04 -2.12
CA ALA A 109 -10.08 1.10 -1.11
C ALA A 109 -11.56 0.85 -1.38
N LEU A 110 -11.89 -0.36 -1.85
CA LEU A 110 -13.17 -0.64 -2.48
C LEU A 110 -14.10 -1.53 -1.63
N GLY A 111 -13.59 -2.56 -0.95
CA GLY A 111 -14.36 -3.44 -0.08
C GLY A 111 -14.77 -2.78 1.25
N LEU A 112 -15.26 -3.59 2.19
CA LEU A 112 -15.57 -3.17 3.56
C LEU A 112 -14.38 -3.50 4.47
N GLY A 113 -13.94 -2.54 5.28
CA GLY A 113 -12.79 -2.70 6.17
C GLY A 113 -11.44 -2.79 5.45
N ASP A 114 -11.41 -2.53 4.15
CA ASP A 114 -10.19 -2.60 3.34
C ASP A 114 -9.18 -1.52 3.75
N ALA A 115 -7.89 -1.83 3.60
CA ALA A 115 -6.84 -0.87 3.90
C ALA A 115 -5.80 -0.70 2.80
N ILE A 116 -5.27 0.52 2.68
CA ILE A 116 -4.08 0.83 1.89
C ILE A 116 -3.10 1.55 2.80
N LEU A 117 -1.96 0.91 3.07
CA LEU A 117 -0.89 1.46 3.91
C LEU A 117 0.34 1.71 3.05
N ILE A 118 0.86 2.94 3.09
CA ILE A 118 2.09 3.34 2.41
C ILE A 118 3.09 3.78 3.49
N GLY A 119 4.18 3.03 3.61
CA GLY A 119 5.25 3.29 4.56
C GLY A 119 6.09 4.52 4.22
N ASP A 120 7.06 4.80 5.09
CA ASP A 120 7.87 6.01 5.07
C ASP A 120 8.81 6.03 3.86
N GLY A 121 9.02 7.20 3.26
CA GLY A 121 10.00 7.40 2.20
C GLY A 121 9.74 6.60 0.91
N VAL A 122 8.53 6.06 0.74
CA VAL A 122 8.10 5.45 -0.52
C VAL A 122 8.13 6.50 -1.62
N SER A 123 8.54 6.08 -2.82
CA SER A 123 8.40 6.96 -3.99
C SER A 123 7.77 6.27 -5.17
N VAL A 124 6.92 7.03 -5.86
CA VAL A 124 6.22 6.61 -7.06
C VAL A 124 6.54 7.60 -8.18
N THR A 125 7.13 7.11 -9.27
CA THR A 125 7.70 7.98 -10.30
C THR A 125 6.65 8.61 -11.21
N ALA A 126 5.55 7.91 -11.49
CA ALA A 126 4.47 8.37 -12.37
C ALA A 126 3.20 7.52 -12.21
N ASP A 127 2.32 7.57 -13.21
CA ASP A 127 0.97 7.00 -13.27
C ASP A 127 0.89 5.57 -12.71
N ASN A 128 0.05 5.32 -11.71
CA ASN A 128 -0.09 4.04 -11.03
C ASN A 128 -1.56 3.72 -10.73
N SER A 129 -1.96 2.44 -10.76
CA SER A 129 -3.34 2.01 -10.50
C SER A 129 -3.39 0.92 -9.44
N TRP A 130 -3.82 1.29 -8.24
CA TRP A 130 -3.92 0.39 -7.10
C TRP A 130 -5.38 0.28 -6.67
N SER A 131 -5.90 -0.93 -6.56
CA SER A 131 -7.30 -1.11 -6.17
C SER A 131 -7.42 -2.40 -5.39
N THR A 132 -7.87 -2.30 -4.14
CA THR A 132 -8.15 -3.47 -3.29
C THR A 132 -9.19 -4.40 -3.92
N GLY A 133 -9.97 -3.88 -4.87
CA GLY A 133 -10.96 -4.62 -5.64
C GLY A 133 -12.15 -5.02 -4.77
N PHE A 134 -13.14 -5.67 -5.38
CA PHE A 134 -14.26 -6.24 -4.62
C PHE A 134 -13.90 -7.69 -4.29
N ASN A 135 -13.66 -7.96 -3.00
CA ASN A 135 -13.42 -9.31 -2.51
C ASN A 135 -14.74 -9.94 -2.06
N SER A 136 -15.63 -10.25 -3.02
CA SER A 136 -16.96 -10.80 -2.71
C SER A 136 -16.87 -11.92 -1.68
N GLY A 137 -17.63 -11.77 -0.59
CA GLY A 137 -17.70 -12.75 0.50
C GLY A 137 -16.66 -12.59 1.62
N MET A 138 -15.73 -11.63 1.53
CA MET A 138 -14.76 -11.33 2.60
C MET A 138 -14.49 -9.83 2.76
N SER A 139 -14.34 -9.39 4.01
CA SER A 139 -13.91 -8.05 4.40
C SER A 139 -12.41 -7.99 4.70
N ASP A 140 -11.91 -6.79 4.96
CA ASP A 140 -10.59 -6.56 5.55
C ASP A 140 -9.43 -7.08 4.66
N ASN A 141 -9.51 -6.80 3.36
CA ASN A 141 -8.42 -7.03 2.41
C ASN A 141 -7.59 -5.74 2.26
N GLY A 142 -6.51 -5.77 1.49
CA GLY A 142 -5.75 -4.53 1.32
C GLY A 142 -4.38 -4.65 0.69
N LEU A 143 -3.65 -3.56 0.86
CA LEU A 143 -2.29 -3.35 0.38
C LEU A 143 -1.44 -2.78 1.52
N ILE A 144 -0.29 -3.38 1.76
CA ILE A 144 0.76 -2.85 2.62
C ILE A 144 1.99 -2.64 1.76
N VAL A 145 2.42 -1.39 1.58
CA VAL A 145 3.68 -1.01 0.94
C VAL A 145 4.64 -0.57 2.03
N GLY A 146 5.76 -1.28 2.17
CA GLY A 146 6.77 -1.00 3.17
C GLY A 146 7.66 0.18 2.83
N ASP A 147 8.40 0.61 3.83
CA ASP A 147 9.26 1.79 3.79
C ASP A 147 10.26 1.74 2.63
N HIS A 148 10.56 2.93 2.08
CA HIS A 148 11.58 3.17 1.06
C HIS A 148 11.45 2.34 -0.23
N CYS A 149 10.26 1.79 -0.52
CA CYS A 149 9.99 1.19 -1.82
C CYS A 149 10.10 2.22 -2.96
N LEU A 150 10.59 1.76 -4.11
CA LEU A 150 10.58 2.51 -5.36
C LEU A 150 9.61 1.85 -6.33
N ILE A 151 8.60 2.60 -6.77
CA ILE A 151 7.57 2.10 -7.68
C ILE A 151 7.63 2.94 -8.96
N ALA A 152 7.92 2.28 -10.07
CA ALA A 152 8.01 2.91 -11.37
C ALA A 152 6.61 3.23 -11.95
N SER A 153 6.56 3.65 -13.21
CA SER A 153 5.31 3.96 -13.91
C SER A 153 4.50 2.72 -14.28
N GLU A 154 3.20 2.92 -14.41
CA GLU A 154 2.22 1.95 -14.91
C GLU A 154 2.17 0.64 -14.10
N VAL A 155 2.55 0.68 -12.83
CA VAL A 155 2.44 -0.49 -11.95
C VAL A 155 0.98 -0.66 -11.51
N VAL A 156 0.51 -1.90 -11.60
CA VAL A 156 -0.85 -2.30 -11.20
C VAL A 156 -0.77 -3.16 -9.96
N ILE A 157 -1.53 -2.81 -8.92
CA ILE A 157 -1.62 -3.60 -7.69
C ILE A 157 -3.08 -3.96 -7.46
N ARG A 158 -3.36 -5.26 -7.40
CA ARG A 158 -4.73 -5.79 -7.38
C ARG A 158 -4.92 -6.92 -6.35
N PRO A 159 -5.20 -6.58 -5.08
CA PRO A 159 -5.49 -7.53 -4.01
C PRO A 159 -6.76 -8.36 -4.18
N ALA A 160 -7.65 -8.09 -5.14
CA ALA A 160 -8.82 -8.93 -5.45
C ALA A 160 -9.22 -8.94 -6.93
N ASP A 161 -9.91 -10.00 -7.35
CA ASP A 161 -10.32 -10.19 -8.75
C ASP A 161 -11.56 -9.38 -9.15
N GLY A 162 -12.28 -8.77 -8.21
CA GLY A 162 -13.45 -7.92 -8.48
C GLY A 162 -14.75 -8.65 -8.85
N HIS A 163 -14.67 -9.78 -9.56
CA HIS A 163 -15.81 -10.63 -9.90
C HIS A 163 -15.65 -12.02 -9.30
N ILE A 164 -16.79 -12.64 -8.98
CA ILE A 164 -16.86 -13.98 -8.39
C ILE A 164 -16.57 -15.02 -9.47
N VAL A 165 -15.72 -16.00 -9.15
CA VAL A 165 -15.56 -17.22 -9.94
C VAL A 165 -16.16 -18.39 -9.13
N PHE A 166 -17.15 -19.06 -9.71
CA PHE A 166 -17.80 -20.22 -9.11
C PHE A 166 -17.26 -21.53 -9.69
N ASP A 167 -17.02 -22.51 -8.83
CA ASP A 167 -16.94 -23.90 -9.25
C ASP A 167 -18.35 -24.43 -9.52
N THR A 168 -18.62 -24.79 -10.78
CA THR A 168 -19.94 -25.24 -11.24
C THR A 168 -20.35 -26.60 -10.67
N LYS A 169 -19.41 -27.38 -10.12
CA LYS A 169 -19.70 -28.68 -9.49
C LYS A 169 -20.05 -28.54 -8.02
N THR A 170 -19.36 -27.64 -7.31
CA THR A 170 -19.54 -27.48 -5.85
C THR A 170 -20.39 -26.28 -5.45
N GLY A 171 -20.65 -25.35 -6.37
CA GLY A 171 -21.36 -24.10 -6.11
C GLY A 171 -20.55 -23.10 -5.26
N LYS A 172 -19.28 -23.36 -5.00
CA LYS A 172 -18.43 -22.53 -4.13
C LYS A 172 -17.65 -21.48 -4.94
N GLN A 173 -17.48 -20.29 -4.36
CA GLN A 173 -16.54 -19.30 -4.89
C GLN A 173 -15.10 -19.79 -4.72
N THR A 174 -14.30 -19.72 -5.78
CA THR A 174 -12.92 -20.26 -5.82
C THR A 174 -11.84 -19.20 -5.76
N ASN A 175 -12.20 -17.93 -5.97
CA ASN A 175 -11.24 -16.86 -6.17
C ASN A 175 -11.23 -15.82 -5.03
N VAL A 176 -11.73 -16.20 -3.86
CA VAL A 176 -11.66 -15.40 -2.63
C VAL A 176 -10.20 -15.05 -2.31
N SER A 177 -9.94 -13.78 -2.01
CA SER A 177 -8.63 -13.31 -1.53
C SER A 177 -8.57 -13.51 -0.02
N HIS A 178 -7.54 -14.20 0.47
CA HIS A 178 -7.43 -14.60 1.87
C HIS A 178 -6.39 -13.78 2.65
N SER A 179 -5.52 -13.04 1.96
CA SER A 179 -4.53 -12.15 2.56
C SER A 179 -4.33 -10.89 1.70
N PRO A 180 -3.92 -9.76 2.30
CA PRO A 180 -3.55 -8.57 1.54
C PRO A 180 -2.35 -8.82 0.63
N ILE A 181 -2.11 -7.90 -0.28
CA ILE A 181 -0.81 -7.78 -0.93
C ILE A 181 0.15 -7.09 0.03
N ILE A 182 1.30 -7.69 0.24
CA ILE A 182 2.36 -7.16 1.11
C ILE A 182 3.61 -6.96 0.25
N ILE A 183 4.11 -5.72 0.22
CA ILE A 183 5.38 -5.37 -0.39
C ILE A 183 6.27 -4.94 0.77
N GLU A 184 7.17 -5.82 1.21
CA GLU A 184 8.09 -5.52 2.32
C GLU A 184 9.07 -4.37 1.95
N PRO A 185 9.80 -3.80 2.93
CA PRO A 185 10.57 -2.59 2.70
C PRO A 185 11.65 -2.72 1.62
N TYR A 186 11.97 -1.57 1.03
CA TYR A 186 13.05 -1.42 0.07
C TYR A 186 12.91 -2.33 -1.17
N CYS A 187 11.68 -2.62 -1.60
CA CYS A 187 11.45 -3.27 -2.89
C CYS A 187 11.49 -2.26 -4.04
N TRP A 188 11.91 -2.72 -5.22
CA TRP A 188 11.80 -1.97 -6.46
C TRP A 188 10.82 -2.64 -7.42
N LEU A 189 9.70 -1.98 -7.68
CA LEU A 189 8.72 -2.41 -8.69
C LEU A 189 8.99 -1.65 -9.99
N SER A 190 9.50 -2.36 -11.00
CA SER A 190 9.81 -1.79 -12.31
C SER A 190 8.56 -1.52 -13.13
N GLN A 191 8.72 -0.73 -14.19
CA GLN A 191 7.60 -0.22 -14.98
C GLN A 191 6.72 -1.36 -15.53
N ARG A 192 5.40 -1.13 -15.54
CA ARG A 192 4.37 -2.03 -16.08
C ARG A 192 4.21 -3.38 -15.39
N CYS A 193 4.85 -3.62 -14.24
CA CYS A 193 4.61 -4.86 -13.51
C CYS A 193 3.21 -4.88 -12.86
N ALA A 194 2.65 -6.06 -12.67
CA ALA A 194 1.39 -6.28 -11.97
C ALA A 194 1.59 -7.19 -10.76
N ILE A 195 1.08 -6.79 -9.60
CA ILE A 195 1.08 -7.61 -8.37
C ILE A 195 -0.36 -8.02 -8.06
N LEU A 196 -0.61 -9.33 -8.02
CA LEU A 196 -1.96 -9.88 -7.82
C LEU A 196 -2.19 -10.36 -6.39
N LYS A 197 -3.45 -10.66 -6.07
CA LYS A 197 -3.93 -11.05 -4.74
C LYS A 197 -3.08 -12.12 -4.06
N ASN A 198 -3.08 -12.10 -2.73
CA ASN A 198 -2.41 -13.05 -1.84
C ASN A 198 -0.87 -13.09 -1.98
N VAL A 199 -0.25 -12.12 -2.66
CA VAL A 199 1.20 -12.06 -2.85
C VAL A 199 1.89 -11.29 -1.73
N LYS A 200 2.97 -11.86 -1.21
CA LYS A 200 3.98 -11.19 -0.39
C LYS A 200 5.31 -11.10 -1.15
N ILE A 201 5.81 -9.90 -1.38
CA ILE A 201 7.13 -9.64 -1.94
C ILE A 201 8.06 -9.36 -0.75
N GLY A 202 9.07 -10.21 -0.57
CA GLY A 202 10.05 -10.05 0.50
C GLY A 202 10.95 -8.82 0.29
N ALA A 203 11.44 -8.24 1.38
CA ALA A 203 12.24 -7.03 1.39
C ALA A 203 13.44 -7.09 0.43
N CYS A 204 13.89 -5.93 -0.03
CA CYS A 204 15.04 -5.78 -0.92
C CYS A 204 14.88 -6.46 -2.30
N SER A 205 13.67 -6.91 -2.65
CA SER A 205 13.41 -7.60 -3.91
C SER A 205 13.15 -6.64 -5.08
N ILE A 206 13.34 -7.14 -6.29
CA ILE A 206 13.11 -6.41 -7.55
C ILE A 206 12.02 -7.12 -8.35
N ILE A 207 10.98 -6.40 -8.76
CA ILE A 207 10.01 -6.87 -9.73
C ILE A 207 10.39 -6.29 -11.08
N SER A 208 10.74 -7.16 -12.03
CA SER A 208 11.24 -6.76 -13.34
C SER A 208 10.14 -6.12 -14.20
N PHE A 209 10.58 -5.39 -15.23
CA PHE A 209 9.69 -4.73 -16.18
C PHE A 209 8.63 -5.69 -16.71
N ALA A 210 7.37 -5.25 -16.70
CA ALA A 210 6.20 -5.98 -17.19
C ALA A 210 5.96 -7.38 -16.59
N ALA A 211 6.59 -7.72 -15.44
CA ALA A 211 6.34 -9.00 -14.78
C ALA A 211 4.93 -9.06 -14.18
N VAL A 212 4.27 -10.22 -14.24
CA VAL A 212 2.96 -10.46 -13.60
C VAL A 212 3.15 -11.41 -12.44
N VAL A 213 3.14 -10.87 -11.23
CA VAL A 213 3.43 -11.61 -10.00
C VAL A 213 2.16 -12.22 -9.45
N THR A 214 2.11 -13.56 -9.46
CA THR A 214 0.98 -14.36 -8.98
C THR A 214 1.32 -15.21 -7.75
N LYS A 215 2.59 -15.20 -7.32
CA LYS A 215 3.10 -15.94 -6.17
C LYS A 215 4.11 -15.09 -5.41
N SER A 216 4.17 -15.30 -4.10
CA SER A 216 5.13 -14.66 -3.20
C SER A 216 6.57 -15.04 -3.52
N CYS A 217 7.52 -14.18 -3.14
CA CYS A 217 8.96 -14.46 -3.20
C CYS A 217 9.64 -14.14 -1.87
N ALA A 218 10.78 -14.78 -1.62
CA ALA A 218 11.62 -14.49 -0.46
C ALA A 218 12.29 -13.11 -0.58
N ARG A 219 12.89 -12.63 0.50
CA ARG A 219 13.72 -11.41 0.49
C ARG A 219 14.89 -11.58 -0.49
N PHE A 220 15.41 -10.47 -0.99
CA PHE A 220 16.51 -10.46 -1.98
C PHE A 220 16.23 -11.30 -3.22
N SER A 221 14.98 -11.32 -3.68
CA SER A 221 14.59 -11.99 -4.93
C SER A 221 14.47 -10.99 -6.06
N CYS A 222 14.64 -11.45 -7.29
CA CYS A 222 14.13 -10.80 -8.48
C CYS A 222 13.01 -11.64 -9.07
N MET A 223 11.90 -11.01 -9.46
CA MET A 223 10.80 -11.68 -10.16
C MET A 223 10.69 -11.18 -11.59
N ALA A 224 10.66 -12.10 -12.56
CA ALA A 224 10.53 -11.77 -13.97
C ALA A 224 9.59 -12.72 -14.72
N GLY A 225 8.93 -12.21 -15.76
CA GLY A 225 8.07 -12.98 -16.66
C GLY A 225 6.58 -12.97 -16.31
N ILE A 226 5.82 -13.75 -17.09
CA ILE A 226 4.36 -13.90 -16.98
C ILE A 226 4.03 -15.41 -17.09
N PRO A 227 3.65 -16.09 -15.99
CA PRO A 227 3.71 -15.60 -14.61
C PRO A 227 5.16 -15.35 -14.15
N GLY A 228 5.33 -14.40 -13.23
CA GLY A 228 6.60 -14.03 -12.66
C GLY A 228 7.24 -15.19 -11.89
N LYS A 229 8.49 -15.52 -12.24
CA LYS A 229 9.30 -16.52 -11.54
C LYS A 229 10.35 -15.81 -10.70
N ALA A 230 10.51 -16.25 -9.46
CA ALA A 230 11.49 -15.72 -8.53
C ALA A 230 12.86 -16.38 -8.75
N PHE A 231 13.92 -15.59 -8.67
CA PHE A 231 15.32 -16.02 -8.62
C PHE A 231 16.09 -15.14 -7.62
N PRO A 232 17.12 -15.66 -6.95
CA PRO A 232 17.88 -14.87 -5.99
C PRO A 232 18.66 -13.74 -6.67
N LEU A 233 18.92 -12.66 -5.93
CA LEU A 233 19.78 -11.57 -6.39
C LEU A 233 21.28 -11.89 -6.26
N ASP A 234 21.66 -12.90 -5.49
CA ASP A 234 23.05 -13.36 -5.29
C ASP A 234 24.01 -12.23 -4.93
N GLY A 235 23.77 -11.59 -3.77
CA GLY A 235 24.59 -10.47 -3.26
C GLY A 235 24.37 -9.14 -3.97
N LYS A 236 23.45 -9.07 -4.95
CA LYS A 236 23.07 -7.81 -5.61
C LYS A 236 21.94 -7.13 -4.86
N MET A 237 21.99 -5.80 -4.82
CA MET A 237 20.94 -4.97 -4.22
C MET A 237 20.82 -3.68 -5.03
N TRP A 238 19.58 -3.23 -5.28
CA TRP A 238 19.37 -2.01 -6.04
C TRP A 238 19.68 -0.76 -5.21
N LEU A 239 20.08 0.31 -5.89
CA LEU A 239 20.40 1.60 -5.29
C LEU A 239 19.64 2.68 -6.05
N ARG A 240 18.86 3.49 -5.32
CA ARG A 240 18.03 4.57 -5.90
C ARG A 240 18.83 5.62 -6.67
N GLY A 241 20.01 5.97 -6.16
CA GLY A 241 20.86 7.01 -6.74
C GLY A 241 22.26 7.00 -6.13
N ARG A 242 23.21 7.72 -6.73
CA ARG A 242 24.62 7.67 -6.31
C ARG A 242 24.95 8.50 -5.06
N GLY A 243 23.98 9.25 -4.52
CA GLY A 243 24.15 10.14 -3.37
C GLY A 243 24.40 9.40 -2.05
N LYS A 244 24.96 10.12 -1.06
CA LYS A 244 25.32 9.57 0.26
C LYS A 244 24.12 8.98 0.99
N GLU A 245 23.00 9.70 1.01
CA GLU A 245 21.76 9.27 1.66
C GLU A 245 21.24 7.94 1.09
N ALA A 246 21.19 7.81 -0.24
CA ALA A 246 20.73 6.57 -0.88
C ALA A 246 21.58 5.36 -0.49
N LYS A 247 22.90 5.53 -0.34
CA LYS A 247 23.80 4.47 0.13
C LYS A 247 23.54 4.11 1.59
N GLN A 248 23.34 5.10 2.45
CA GLN A 248 23.03 4.88 3.87
C GLN A 248 21.70 4.12 4.05
N ILE A 249 20.68 4.45 3.26
CA ILE A 249 19.40 3.73 3.26
C ILE A 249 19.61 2.29 2.77
N GLN A 250 20.36 2.08 1.68
CA GLN A 250 20.67 0.75 1.19
C GLN A 250 21.39 -0.10 2.26
N GLU A 251 22.44 0.46 2.90
CA GLU A 251 23.19 -0.18 3.97
C GLU A 251 22.31 -0.53 5.17
N HIS A 252 21.37 0.35 5.55
CA HIS A 252 20.40 0.09 6.61
C HIS A 252 19.60 -1.20 6.32
N TYR A 253 19.04 -1.34 5.11
CA TYR A 253 18.25 -2.51 4.77
C TYR A 253 19.09 -3.76 4.52
N LEU A 254 20.30 -3.61 4.02
CA LEU A 254 21.24 -4.72 3.92
C LEU A 254 21.56 -5.27 5.32
N LYS A 255 21.80 -4.40 6.32
CA LYS A 255 22.01 -4.84 7.70
C LYS A 255 20.74 -5.44 8.32
N LYS A 256 19.57 -4.87 8.04
CA LYS A 256 18.30 -5.32 8.61
C LYS A 256 17.86 -6.70 8.09
N PHE A 257 18.14 -7.00 6.82
CA PHE A 257 17.59 -8.19 6.17
C PHE A 257 18.64 -9.14 5.58
N GLY A 258 19.87 -8.69 5.34
CA GLY A 258 20.90 -9.44 4.61
C GLY A 258 21.67 -10.49 5.42
N GLU A 259 21.54 -10.51 6.74
CA GLU A 259 22.04 -11.59 7.59
C GLU A 259 20.95 -12.68 7.68
N GLN A 260 20.96 -13.62 6.73
CA GLN A 260 20.31 -14.93 6.84
C GLN A 260 21.25 -16.03 6.35
#